data_AF-A0A2N2WCA6-F1
#
_entry.id   AF-A0A2N2WCA6-F1
#
_cell.length_a   1.000
_cell.length_b   1.000
_cell.length_c   1.000
_cell.angle_alpha   90.00
_cell.angle_beta   90.00
_cell.angle_gamma   90.00
#
_symmetry.space_group_name_H-M   'P 1'
#
loop_
_entity.id
_entity.type
_entity.pdbx_description
1 polymer ?
#
loop_
_entity_poly.entity_id
_entity_poly.type
_entity_poly.pdbx_seq_one_letter_code
_entity_poly.pdbx_strand_id
1 'polypeptide(L)'
;MIEEAVNHLRLAGVKSIFISITMDEKDAEKTCNKIESMLLEFGFEVFNPFKMEEAYKLFILNPSTNKVAENIYILAGKADALLLAPNWASDKFCRLDALLAVTVGKPIVDHNLQPMVKLNPSNVKFQYD
;
A
#
# COMPACT_ATOMS: atom_id res chain seq x y z
N MET A 1 4.52 20.16 -5.38
CA MET A 1 4.34 20.34 -3.91
C MET A 1 3.46 19.21 -3.39
N ILE A 2 3.61 18.75 -2.14
CA ILE A 2 2.80 17.61 -1.63
C ILE A 2 1.30 17.94 -1.59
N GLU A 3 0.94 19.20 -1.31
CA GLU A 3 -0.44 19.69 -1.31
C GLU A 3 -1.13 19.60 -2.68
N GLU A 4 -0.38 19.84 -3.77
CA GLU A 4 -0.93 19.67 -5.13
C GLU A 4 -1.28 18.22 -5.40
N ALA A 5 -0.40 17.30 -5.00
CA ALA A 5 -0.63 15.86 -5.15
C ALA A 5 -1.85 15.40 -4.35
N VAL A 6 -2.01 15.89 -3.11
CA VAL A 6 -3.20 15.65 -2.28
C VAL A 6 -4.47 16.14 -2.96
N ASN A 7 -4.45 17.36 -3.53
CA ASN A 7 -5.60 17.91 -4.26
C ASN A 7 -5.96 17.07 -5.48
N HIS A 8 -4.97 16.60 -6.25
CA HIS A 8 -5.21 15.70 -7.37
C HIS A 8 -5.87 14.39 -6.93
N LEU A 9 -5.40 13.78 -5.84
CA LEU A 9 -6.00 12.55 -5.29
C LEU A 9 -7.45 12.76 -4.83
N ARG A 10 -7.73 13.88 -4.16
CA ARG A 10 -9.10 14.24 -3.73
C ARG A 10 -10.03 14.46 -4.92
N LEU A 11 -9.56 15.17 -5.95
CA LEU A 11 -10.33 15.38 -7.19
C LEU A 11 -10.58 14.07 -7.95
N ALA A 12 -9.67 13.11 -7.85
CA ALA A 12 -9.85 11.76 -8.36
C ALA A 12 -10.78 10.89 -7.49
N GLY A 13 -11.30 11.42 -6.39
CA GLY A 13 -12.25 10.72 -5.51
C GLY A 13 -11.59 9.77 -4.50
N VAL A 14 -10.27 9.82 -4.33
CA VAL A 14 -9.55 8.99 -3.35
C VAL A 14 -9.87 9.49 -1.93
N LYS A 15 -10.41 8.60 -1.10
CA LYS A 15 -10.72 8.85 0.31
C LYS A 15 -9.92 7.94 1.24
N SER A 16 -9.59 6.73 0.79
CA SER A 16 -8.85 5.75 1.59
C SER A 16 -7.60 5.24 0.87
N ILE A 17 -6.52 5.01 1.62
CA ILE A 17 -5.21 4.60 1.09
C ILE A 17 -4.65 3.42 1.86
N PHE A 18 -4.22 2.38 1.15
CA PHE A 18 -3.45 1.28 1.73
C PHE A 18 -1.95 1.54 1.58
N ILE A 19 -1.20 1.42 2.69
CA ILE A 19 0.26 1.55 2.68
C ILE A 19 0.88 0.17 2.48
N SER A 20 1.65 0.01 1.41
CA SER A 20 2.50 -1.18 1.21
C SER A 20 3.95 -0.82 1.50
N ILE A 21 4.56 -1.56 2.43
CA ILE A 21 5.91 -1.34 2.95
C ILE A 21 6.58 -2.66 3.30
N THR A 22 7.89 -2.74 3.10
CA THR A 22 8.73 -3.85 3.53
C THR A 22 8.67 -3.99 5.05
N MET A 23 8.00 -5.02 5.57
CA MET A 23 7.77 -5.16 7.01
C MET A 23 9.02 -5.60 7.79
N ASP A 24 9.96 -6.25 7.11
CA ASP A 24 11.18 -6.81 7.71
C ASP A 24 12.33 -5.78 7.83
N GLU A 25 12.14 -4.55 7.31
CA GLU A 25 13.15 -3.49 7.38
C GLU A 25 13.25 -2.88 8.79
N LYS A 26 14.49 -2.58 9.20
CA LYS A 26 14.74 -1.80 10.42
C LYS A 26 14.04 -0.44 10.28
N ASP A 27 13.26 -0.06 11.28
CA ASP A 27 12.44 1.16 11.31
C ASP A 27 11.23 1.19 10.35
N ALA A 28 10.83 0.05 9.77
CA ALA A 28 9.66 -0.03 8.88
C ALA A 28 8.37 0.46 9.56
N GLU A 29 8.09 0.02 10.79
CA GLU A 29 6.91 0.45 11.55
C GLU A 29 6.91 1.97 11.80
N LYS A 30 8.07 2.54 12.19
CA LYS A 30 8.23 3.98 12.39
C LYS A 30 8.00 4.76 11.10
N THR A 31 8.52 4.24 9.98
CA THR A 31 8.32 4.84 8.65
C THR A 31 6.85 4.80 8.24
N CYS A 32 6.19 3.65 8.44
CA CYS A 32 4.77 3.48 8.14
C CYS A 32 3.90 4.42 8.99
N ASN A 33 4.16 4.52 10.29
CA ASN A 33 3.44 5.43 11.19
C ASN A 33 3.64 6.90 10.79
N LYS A 34 4.83 7.29 10.32
CA LYS A 34 5.08 8.64 9.80
C LYS A 34 4.25 8.92 8.54
N ILE A 35 4.20 7.97 7.60
CA ILE A 35 3.39 8.10 6.38
C ILE A 35 1.90 8.18 6.74
N GLU A 36 1.44 7.33 7.65
CA GLU A 36 0.06 7.35 8.14
C GLU A 36 -0.30 8.70 8.75
N SER A 37 0.53 9.25 9.66
CA SER A 37 0.26 10.57 10.26
C SER A 37 0.10 11.66 9.20
N MET A 38 0.99 11.68 8.21
CA MET A 38 0.91 12.63 7.09
C MET A 38 -0.41 12.46 6.29
N LEU A 39 -0.79 11.23 5.96
CA LEU A 39 -2.03 10.96 5.23
C LEU A 39 -3.29 11.35 6.04
N LEU A 40 -3.28 11.09 7.35
CA LEU A 40 -4.36 11.47 8.26
C LEU A 40 -4.49 12.99 8.39
N GLU A 41 -3.37 13.73 8.43
CA GLU A 41 -3.38 15.21 8.40
C GLU A 41 -4.04 15.75 7.13
N PHE A 42 -3.90 15.04 6.01
CA PHE A 42 -4.60 15.32 4.76
C PHE A 42 -6.01 14.69 4.67
N GLY A 43 -6.52 14.11 5.76
CA GLY A 43 -7.90 13.64 5.87
C GLY A 43 -8.22 12.37 5.10
N PHE A 44 -7.21 11.56 4.74
CA PHE A 44 -7.44 10.24 4.17
C PHE A 44 -7.71 9.22 5.29
N GLU A 45 -8.56 8.23 5.00
CA GLU A 45 -8.58 6.98 5.78
C GLU A 45 -7.36 6.14 5.41
N VAL A 46 -6.66 5.56 6.39
CA VAL A 46 -5.40 4.87 6.15
C VAL A 46 -5.45 3.44 6.65
N PHE A 47 -5.14 2.51 5.75
CA PHE A 47 -4.91 1.10 6.08
C PHE A 47 -3.41 0.89 6.31
N ASN A 48 -3.01 0.90 7.58
CA ASN A 48 -1.63 0.68 8.02
C ASN A 48 -1.39 -0.82 8.31
N PRO A 49 -0.49 -1.52 7.58
CA PRO A 49 -0.28 -2.96 7.72
C PRO A 49 0.18 -3.39 9.13
N PHE A 50 0.95 -2.56 9.86
CA PHE A 50 1.40 -2.88 11.21
C PHE A 50 0.29 -2.82 12.25
N LYS A 51 -0.68 -1.91 12.08
CA LYS A 51 -1.85 -1.80 12.97
C LYS A 51 -2.90 -2.87 12.66
N MET A 52 -2.94 -3.32 11.40
CA MET A 52 -3.78 -4.44 10.99
C MET A 52 -3.21 -5.78 11.48
N GLU A 53 -1.89 -5.87 11.65
CA GLU A 53 -1.22 -7.05 12.21
C GLU A 53 -1.53 -7.31 13.71
N GLU A 54 -1.92 -6.29 14.48
CA GLU A 54 -2.40 -6.50 15.86
C GLU A 54 -3.75 -7.24 15.91
N ALA A 55 -4.63 -7.02 14.93
CA ALA A 55 -5.86 -7.80 14.78
C ALA A 55 -5.60 -9.28 14.42
N TYR A 56 -4.41 -9.59 13.88
CA TYR A 56 -3.99 -10.91 13.42
C TYR A 56 -3.57 -11.86 14.53
N LYS A 57 -3.05 -11.37 15.66
CA LYS A 57 -2.65 -12.23 16.78
C LYS A 57 -3.83 -13.03 17.36
N LEU A 58 -5.07 -12.65 17.04
CA LEU A 58 -6.30 -13.28 17.50
C LEU A 58 -6.86 -14.36 16.54
N PHE A 59 -6.37 -14.49 15.30
CA PHE A 59 -6.89 -15.43 14.31
C PHE A 59 -5.78 -16.32 13.72
N ILE A 60 -5.55 -17.49 14.31
CA ILE A 60 -4.52 -18.44 13.86
C ILE A 60 -5.11 -19.46 12.88
N LEU A 61 -4.60 -19.45 11.64
CA LEU A 61 -4.16 -20.60 10.84
C LEU A 61 -3.49 -20.10 9.53
N ASN A 62 -2.20 -20.42 9.36
CA ASN A 62 -1.30 -20.07 8.26
C ASN A 62 -1.23 -18.57 7.83
N PRO A 63 -0.31 -17.78 8.41
CA PRO A 63 -0.28 -16.32 8.26
C PRO A 63 0.04 -15.81 6.84
N SER A 64 0.69 -16.61 5.99
CA SER A 64 1.11 -16.19 4.64
C SER A 64 -0.05 -16.16 3.63
N THR A 65 -1.01 -17.08 3.74
CA THR A 65 -2.16 -17.15 2.82
C THR A 65 -3.19 -16.07 3.18
N ASN A 66 -3.29 -15.72 4.45
CA ASN A 66 -4.25 -14.74 4.95
C ASN A 66 -3.83 -13.31 4.60
N LYS A 67 -2.54 -12.95 4.73
CA LYS A 67 -2.03 -11.62 4.32
C LYS A 67 -2.31 -11.31 2.85
N VAL A 68 -2.14 -12.29 1.96
CA VAL A 68 -2.44 -12.12 0.53
C VAL A 68 -3.95 -11.94 0.30
N ALA A 69 -4.79 -12.77 0.92
CA ALA A 69 -6.25 -12.66 0.80
C ALA A 69 -6.78 -11.32 1.34
N GLU A 70 -6.18 -10.83 2.43
CA GLU A 70 -6.52 -9.54 3.02
C GLU A 70 -6.05 -8.38 2.14
N ASN A 71 -4.83 -8.40 1.64
CA ASN A 71 -4.36 -7.38 0.70
C ASN A 71 -5.25 -7.34 -0.54
N ILE A 72 -5.68 -8.50 -1.05
CA ILE A 72 -6.68 -8.59 -2.12
C ILE A 72 -7.99 -7.91 -1.68
N TYR A 73 -8.51 -8.23 -0.49
CA TYR A 73 -9.76 -7.64 -0.01
C TYR A 73 -9.65 -6.12 0.18
N ILE A 74 -8.56 -5.61 0.75
CA ILE A 74 -8.33 -4.19 0.95
C ILE A 74 -8.21 -3.51 -0.41
N LEU A 75 -7.32 -3.99 -1.28
CA LEU A 75 -7.06 -3.36 -2.57
C LEU A 75 -8.25 -3.46 -3.51
N ALA A 76 -8.97 -4.57 -3.55
CA ALA A 76 -10.15 -4.70 -4.40
C ALA A 76 -11.38 -3.98 -3.82
N GLY A 77 -11.53 -3.96 -2.49
CA GLY A 77 -12.80 -3.64 -1.83
C GLY A 77 -12.82 -2.40 -0.93
N LYS A 78 -11.72 -2.03 -0.27
CA LYS A 78 -11.73 -0.97 0.76
C LYS A 78 -10.90 0.27 0.45
N ALA A 79 -9.69 0.08 -0.08
CA ALA A 79 -8.77 1.17 -0.39
C ALA A 79 -9.12 1.77 -1.75
N ASP A 80 -9.13 3.09 -1.85
CA ASP A 80 -9.28 3.79 -3.12
C ASP A 80 -7.96 3.85 -3.88
N ALA A 81 -6.82 3.89 -3.18
CA ALA A 81 -5.49 3.91 -3.77
C ALA A 81 -4.47 3.09 -2.96
N LEU A 82 -3.36 2.73 -3.62
CA LEU A 82 -2.18 2.12 -3.01
C LEU A 82 -1.05 3.14 -2.91
N LEU A 83 -0.42 3.24 -1.74
CA LEU A 83 0.83 3.96 -1.54
C LEU A 83 1.98 2.97 -1.40
N LEU A 84 3.01 3.13 -2.23
CA LEU A 84 4.24 2.35 -2.15
C LEU A 84 5.29 3.12 -1.35
N ALA A 85 5.68 2.57 -0.20
CA ALA A 85 6.69 3.15 0.68
C ALA A 85 8.09 3.14 0.03
N PRO A 86 9.09 3.84 0.58
CA PRO A 86 10.48 3.69 0.14
C PRO A 86 10.90 2.21 0.14
N ASN A 87 11.79 1.84 -0.78
CA ASN A 87 12.31 0.47 -0.95
C ASN A 87 11.29 -0.63 -1.31
N TRP A 88 10.01 -0.33 -1.54
CA TRP A 88 8.97 -1.34 -1.85
C TRP A 88 9.37 -2.37 -2.93
N ALA A 89 10.21 -1.98 -3.89
CA ALA A 89 10.59 -2.83 -5.01
C ALA A 89 11.49 -4.03 -4.60
N SER A 90 12.16 -3.96 -3.45
CA SER A 90 12.97 -5.06 -2.92
C SER A 90 12.12 -6.19 -2.32
N ASP A 91 10.90 -5.87 -1.86
CA ASP A 91 10.01 -6.81 -1.20
C ASP A 91 9.06 -7.49 -2.21
N LYS A 92 8.92 -8.81 -2.11
CA LYS A 92 8.05 -9.59 -2.99
C LYS A 92 6.55 -9.35 -2.73
N PHE A 93 6.16 -9.08 -1.49
CA PHE A 93 4.78 -8.79 -1.10
C PHE A 93 4.39 -7.39 -1.56
N CYS A 94 5.26 -6.39 -1.42
CA CYS A 94 4.99 -5.06 -1.97
C CYS A 94 4.86 -5.07 -3.50
N ARG A 95 5.66 -5.88 -4.20
CA ARG A 95 5.49 -6.09 -5.66
C ARG A 95 4.16 -6.78 -6.00
N LEU A 96 3.71 -7.72 -5.15
CA LEU A 96 2.41 -8.36 -5.32
C LEU A 96 1.26 -7.35 -5.11
N ASP A 97 1.33 -6.50 -4.09
CA ASP A 97 0.34 -5.45 -3.84
C ASP A 97 0.24 -4.48 -5.02
N ALA A 98 1.40 -4.07 -5.57
CA ALA A 98 1.46 -3.23 -6.77
C ALA A 98 0.77 -3.92 -7.97
N LEU A 99 1.03 -5.20 -8.19
CA LEU A 99 0.40 -5.97 -9.27
C LEU A 99 -1.12 -6.09 -9.06
N LEU A 100 -1.56 -6.35 -7.83
CA LEU A 100 -2.97 -6.43 -7.48
C LEU A 100 -3.67 -5.08 -7.73
N ALA A 101 -3.10 -3.98 -7.25
CA ALA A 101 -3.63 -2.64 -7.46
C ALA A 101 -3.79 -2.31 -8.95
N VAL A 102 -2.79 -2.64 -9.79
CA VAL A 102 -2.92 -2.48 -11.24
C VAL A 102 -4.06 -3.34 -11.80
N THR A 103 -4.15 -4.60 -11.37
CA THR A 103 -5.16 -5.56 -11.86
C THR A 103 -6.59 -5.10 -11.55
N VAL A 104 -6.81 -4.50 -10.38
CA VAL A 104 -8.12 -3.96 -9.98
C VAL A 104 -8.32 -2.49 -10.36
N GLY A 105 -7.39 -1.89 -11.12
CA GLY A 105 -7.51 -0.52 -11.61
C GLY A 105 -7.37 0.56 -10.53
N LYS A 106 -6.69 0.25 -9.42
CA LYS A 106 -6.48 1.20 -8.32
C LYS A 106 -5.29 2.12 -8.63
N PRO A 107 -5.44 3.45 -8.43
CA PRO A 107 -4.33 4.38 -8.48
C PRO A 107 -3.19 3.97 -7.54
N ILE A 108 -1.96 4.10 -8.03
CA ILE A 108 -0.75 3.85 -7.27
C ILE A 108 0.01 5.16 -7.14
N VAL A 109 0.45 5.47 -5.92
CA VAL A 109 1.28 6.64 -5.61
C VAL A 109 2.55 6.24 -4.87
N ASP A 110 3.58 7.08 -4.96
CA ASP A 110 4.76 6.94 -4.13
C ASP A 110 4.59 7.61 -2.75
N HIS A 111 5.62 7.51 -1.92
CA HIS A 111 5.67 8.13 -0.60
C HIS A 111 5.66 9.68 -0.60
N ASN A 112 5.76 10.32 -1.77
CA ASN A 112 5.57 11.76 -1.97
C ASN A 112 4.21 12.08 -2.62
N LEU A 113 3.31 11.09 -2.64
CA LEU A 113 1.97 11.14 -3.22
C LEU A 113 1.95 11.37 -4.73
N GLN A 114 3.07 11.17 -5.41
CA GLN A 114 3.14 11.33 -6.86
C GLN A 114 2.54 10.11 -7.57
N PRO A 115 1.67 10.29 -8.58
CA PRO A 115 1.13 9.19 -9.36
C PRO A 115 2.22 8.34 -10.02
N MET A 116 2.15 7.03 -9.85
CA MET A 116 3.05 6.08 -10.47
C MET A 116 2.45 5.56 -11.79
N VAL A 117 2.73 6.28 -12.89
CA VAL A 117 2.14 6.02 -14.23
C VAL A 117 2.73 4.78 -14.94
N LYS A 118 3.77 4.12 -14.39
CA LYS A 118 4.63 3.16 -15.13
C LYS A 118 4.67 1.72 -14.59
N LEU A 119 3.62 1.25 -13.92
CA LEU A 119 3.54 -0.18 -13.60
C LEU A 119 2.75 -0.90 -14.69
N ASN A 120 3.44 -1.23 -15.78
CA ASN A 120 2.90 -2.16 -16.78
C ASN A 120 2.97 -3.57 -16.16
N PRO A 121 1.84 -4.31 -16.05
CA PRO A 121 1.84 -5.64 -15.43
C PRO A 121 2.84 -6.60 -16.09
N SER A 122 3.15 -6.40 -17.37
CA SER A 122 4.17 -7.18 -18.11
C SER A 122 5.62 -6.91 -17.69
N ASN A 123 5.89 -5.84 -16.94
CA ASN A 123 7.24 -5.46 -16.50
C ASN A 123 7.57 -5.97 -15.08
N VAL A 124 6.59 -6.50 -14.34
CA VAL A 124 6.84 -7.16 -13.05
C VAL A 124 7.33 -8.57 -13.32
N LYS A 125 8.64 -8.72 -13.56
CA LYS A 125 9.27 -10.04 -13.68
C LYS A 125 9.42 -10.65 -12.28
N PHE A 126 8.67 -11.72 -12.02
CA PHE A 126 8.94 -12.60 -10.90
C PHE A 126 10.19 -13.43 -11.23
N GLN A 127 11.31 -13.15 -10.57
CA GLN A 127 12.37 -14.14 -10.44
C GLN A 127 11.96 -15.07 -9.31
N TYR A 128 11.74 -16.33 -9.65
CA TYR A 128 11.59 -17.41 -8.68
C TYR A 128 13.00 -17.97 -8.44
N ASP A 129 13.50 -17.85 -7.22
CA ASP A 129 14.66 -18.60 -6.75
C ASP A 129 14.26 -20.06 -6.46
#